data_AF-A0A2V5KTW4-F1
#
_entry.id   AF-A0A2V5KTW4-F1
#
_cell.length_a   1.000
_cell.length_b   1.000
_cell.length_c   1.000
_cell.angle_alpha   90.00
_cell.angle_beta   90.00
_cell.angle_gamma   90.00
#
_symmetry.space_group_name_H-M   'P 1'
#
loop_
_entity.id
_entity.type
_entity.pdbx_description
1 polymer ?
#
loop_
_entity_poly.entity_id
_entity_poly.type
_entity_poly.pdbx_seq_one_letter_code
_entity_poly.pdbx_strand_id
1 'polypeptide(L)'
;MKHPIKMLQELESHYKDMLSHVQALISAERGQPIKSENRNGATGDDTTQPFSNLTKREAVALIIKQKGQMHYGKIFASMRKRGHPIKSKGSLANMLSTDKRFEKKGKGIWGFAE
;
A
#
# COMPACT_ATOMS: atom_id res chain seq x y z
N MET A 1 11.83 18.36 32.63
CA MET A 1 12.74 17.37 31.98
C MET A 1 11.92 16.51 31.02
N LYS A 2 11.67 17.00 29.81
CA LYS A 2 11.00 16.27 28.73
C LYS A 2 12.02 16.20 27.60
N HIS A 3 12.12 15.06 26.91
CA HIS A 3 12.79 14.88 25.62
C HIS A 3 14.08 14.02 25.49
N PRO A 4 14.43 13.08 26.39
CA PRO A 4 15.31 11.98 25.98
C PRO A 4 14.66 11.10 24.90
N ILE A 5 13.36 10.83 25.04
CA ILE A 5 12.60 9.94 24.15
C ILE A 5 12.44 10.52 22.74
N LYS A 6 12.25 11.85 22.60
CA LYS A 6 12.17 12.47 21.27
C LYS A 6 13.49 12.39 20.51
N MET A 7 14.60 12.63 21.20
CA MET A 7 15.94 12.51 20.60
C MET A 7 16.22 11.07 20.16
N LEU A 8 15.82 10.08 20.96
CA LEU A 8 15.94 8.66 20.58
C LEU A 8 15.06 8.30 19.38
N GLN A 9 13.83 8.84 19.29
CA GLN A 9 12.95 8.63 18.15
C GLN A 9 13.45 9.30 16.86
N GLU A 10 14.06 10.49 16.97
CA GLU A 10 14.68 11.18 15.84
C GLU A 10 15.94 10.45 15.36
N LEU A 11 16.76 9.94 16.28
CA LEU A 11 17.90 9.08 15.98
C LEU A 11 17.44 7.78 15.31
N GLU A 12 16.42 7.12 15.85
CA GLU A 12 15.83 5.92 15.25
C GLU A 12 15.36 6.20 13.82
N SER A 13 14.62 7.30 13.59
CA SER A 13 14.15 7.68 12.27
C SER A 13 15.30 8.01 11.30
N HIS A 14 16.36 8.67 11.78
CA HIS A 14 17.50 9.07 10.95
C HIS A 14 18.34 7.86 10.50
N TYR A 15 18.54 6.89 11.37
CA TYR A 15 19.34 5.70 11.07
C TYR A 15 18.53 4.52 10.53
N LYS A 16 17.19 4.58 10.52
CA LYS A 16 16.30 3.52 10.01
C LYS A 16 16.60 3.13 8.56
N ASP A 17 16.84 4.13 7.71
CA ASP A 17 17.13 3.89 6.29
C ASP A 17 18.55 3.35 6.08
N MET A 18 19.49 3.75 6.95
CA MET A 18 20.88 3.26 6.93
C MET A 18 20.97 1.82 7.43
N LEU A 19 20.26 1.48 8.50
CA LEU A 19 20.19 0.12 9.05
C LEU A 19 19.49 -0.84 8.08
N SER A 20 18.47 -0.36 7.37
CA SER A 20 17.78 -1.13 6.33
C SER A 20 18.72 -1.46 5.15
N HIS A 21 19.57 -0.51 4.73
CA HIS A 21 20.58 -0.73 3.70
C HIS A 21 21.66 -1.73 4.12
N VAL A 22 22.14 -1.63 5.36
CA VAL A 22 23.14 -2.57 5.91
C VAL A 22 22.56 -3.98 6.02
N GLN A 23 21.31 -4.12 6.47
CA GLN A 23 20.62 -5.41 6.49
C GLN A 23 20.42 -5.99 5.08
N ALA A 24 20.16 -5.14 4.08
CA ALA A 24 20.04 -5.56 2.69
C ALA A 24 21.36 -6.07 2.12
N LEU A 25 22.47 -5.40 2.42
CA LEU A 25 23.80 -5.86 2.03
C LEU A 25 24.16 -7.18 2.70
N ILE A 26 23.91 -7.33 4.01
CA ILE A 26 24.19 -8.58 4.76
C ILE A 26 23.35 -9.75 4.21
N SER A 27 22.09 -9.52 3.85
CA SER A 27 21.22 -10.56 3.28
C SER A 27 21.57 -10.93 1.85
N ALA A 28 21.99 -9.96 1.03
CA ALA A 28 22.50 -10.22 -0.31
C ALA A 28 23.76 -11.11 -0.26
N GLU A 29 24.70 -10.81 0.65
CA GLU A 29 25.91 -11.60 0.87
C GLU A 29 25.61 -13.02 1.39
N ARG A 30 24.57 -13.17 2.23
CA ARG A 30 24.19 -14.49 2.79
C ARG A 30 23.27 -15.31 1.87
N GLY A 31 22.88 -14.78 0.71
CA GLY A 31 21.93 -15.43 -0.20
C GLY A 31 20.56 -15.71 0.43
N GLN A 32 20.21 -15.03 1.53
CA GLN A 32 18.95 -15.23 2.24
C GLN A 32 18.11 -13.95 2.18
N PRO A 33 16.86 -14.02 1.68
CA PRO A 33 16.00 -12.85 1.60
C PRO A 33 15.71 -12.33 3.02
N ILE A 34 15.88 -11.02 3.23
CA ILE A 34 15.53 -10.36 4.49
C ILE A 34 14.04 -10.62 4.75
N LYS A 35 13.74 -11.39 5.79
CA LYS A 35 12.37 -11.43 6.34
C LYS A 35 12.18 -10.14 7.12
N SER A 36 11.49 -9.18 6.52
CA SER A 36 11.04 -7.97 7.18
C SER A 36 10.00 -8.32 8.24
N GLU A 37 10.45 -8.66 9.45
CA GLU A 37 9.58 -8.88 10.60
C GLU A 37 9.18 -7.51 11.18
N ASN A 38 8.10 -6.94 10.66
CA ASN A 38 7.48 -5.75 11.24
C ASN A 38 6.62 -6.16 12.44
N ARG A 39 7.16 -5.98 13.64
CA ARG A 39 6.33 -5.81 14.85
C ARG A 39 5.80 -4.38 14.87
N ASN A 40 4.50 -4.22 14.66
CA ASN A 40 3.62 -3.53 15.61
C ASN A 40 2.17 -3.58 15.13
N GLY A 41 1.32 -4.09 16.01
CA GLY A 41 -0.09 -4.36 15.74
C GLY A 41 -0.94 -3.10 15.65
N ALA A 42 -1.95 -3.18 14.81
CA ALA A 42 -3.33 -2.85 15.16
C ALA A 42 -4.23 -3.35 14.01
N THR A 43 -5.19 -4.19 14.38
CA THR A 43 -6.47 -4.46 13.70
C THR A 43 -6.44 -5.19 12.35
N GLY A 44 -6.79 -6.48 12.41
CA GLY A 44 -8.04 -6.96 11.79
C GLY A 44 -7.97 -7.46 10.34
N ASP A 45 -8.17 -8.77 10.21
CA ASP A 45 -8.63 -9.50 9.03
C ASP A 45 -7.75 -9.56 7.78
N ASP A 46 -7.06 -10.71 7.72
CA ASP A 46 -7.06 -11.66 6.61
C ASP A 46 -6.72 -11.13 5.22
N THR A 47 -5.42 -11.23 4.92
CA THR A 47 -4.75 -11.63 3.67
C THR A 47 -3.50 -10.79 3.48
N THR A 48 -2.42 -11.15 4.18
CA THR A 48 -1.13 -10.43 4.12
C THR A 48 -0.33 -10.81 2.87
N GLN A 49 -0.96 -10.79 1.70
CA GLN A 49 -0.18 -10.74 0.47
C GLN A 49 0.38 -9.32 0.32
N PRO A 50 1.70 -9.15 0.08
CA PRO A 50 2.26 -7.83 -0.15
C PRO A 50 1.56 -7.20 -1.36
N PHE A 51 1.36 -5.87 -1.31
CA PHE A 51 0.60 -5.15 -2.34
C PHE A 51 1.10 -5.46 -3.77
N SER A 52 2.41 -5.70 -3.93
CA SER A 52 3.06 -6.11 -5.18
C SER A 52 2.52 -7.41 -5.79
N ASN A 53 2.03 -8.33 -4.96
CA ASN A 53 1.58 -9.66 -5.38
C ASN A 53 0.07 -9.70 -5.68
N LEU A 54 -0.66 -8.63 -5.35
CA LEU A 54 -2.08 -8.52 -5.65
C LEU A 54 -2.30 -8.38 -7.15
N THR A 55 -3.39 -8.93 -7.66
CA THR A 55 -3.89 -8.56 -8.98
C THR A 55 -4.31 -7.09 -9.00
N LYS A 56 -4.36 -6.47 -10.19
CA LYS A 56 -4.80 -5.07 -10.33
C LYS A 56 -6.19 -4.82 -9.72
N ARG A 57 -7.08 -5.82 -9.76
CA ARG A 57 -8.43 -5.73 -9.19
C ARG A 57 -8.38 -5.75 -7.66
N GLU A 58 -7.60 -6.66 -7.08
CA GLU A 58 -7.41 -6.75 -5.63
C GLU A 58 -6.69 -5.51 -5.08
N ALA A 59 -5.70 -4.98 -5.80
CA ALA A 59 -5.02 -3.75 -5.45
C ALA A 59 -5.98 -2.55 -5.42
N VAL A 60 -6.89 -2.44 -6.38
CA VAL A 60 -7.96 -1.42 -6.37
C VAL A 60 -8.94 -1.66 -5.22
N ALA A 61 -9.36 -2.90 -4.99
CA ALA A 61 -10.24 -3.27 -3.88
C ALA A 61 -9.63 -2.87 -2.53
N LEU A 62 -8.35 -3.16 -2.31
CA LEU A 62 -7.63 -2.81 -1.09
C LEU A 62 -7.50 -1.30 -0.92
N ILE A 63 -7.22 -0.55 -2.01
CA ILE A 63 -7.18 0.91 -1.98
C ILE A 63 -8.53 1.49 -1.55
N ILE A 64 -9.63 1.01 -2.13
CA ILE A 64 -10.99 1.46 -1.81
C ILE A 64 -11.35 1.02 -0.37
N LYS A 65 -10.97 -0.19 0.05
CA LYS A 65 -11.23 -0.70 1.42
C LYS A 65 -10.56 0.19 2.47
N GLN A 66 -9.33 0.64 2.21
CA GLN A 66 -8.56 1.50 3.11
C GLN A 66 -9.02 2.96 3.15
N LYS A 67 -9.64 3.47 2.07
CA LYS A 67 -9.97 4.89 1.92
C LYS A 67 -11.46 5.18 1.85
N GLY A 68 -12.29 4.15 1.80
CA GLY A 68 -13.71 4.25 1.50
C GLY A 68 -13.92 4.67 0.04
N GLN A 69 -14.73 5.70 -0.16
CA GLN A 69 -15.05 6.18 -1.50
C GLN A 69 -13.93 7.07 -2.05
N MET A 70 -13.54 6.86 -3.30
CA MET A 70 -12.43 7.61 -3.88
C MET A 70 -12.63 7.97 -5.34
N HIS A 71 -12.16 9.17 -5.72
CA HIS A 71 -12.17 9.61 -7.10
C HIS A 71 -11.23 8.76 -7.96
N TYR A 72 -11.67 8.36 -9.16
CA TYR A 72 -10.95 7.44 -10.04
C TYR A 72 -9.53 7.94 -10.39
N GLY A 73 -9.33 9.26 -10.48
CA GLY A 73 -8.01 9.85 -10.68
C GLY A 73 -7.04 9.58 -9.52
N LYS A 74 -7.54 9.57 -8.28
CA LYS A 74 -6.75 9.25 -7.08
C LYS A 74 -6.49 7.74 -6.98
N ILE A 75 -7.44 6.91 -7.43
CA ILE A 75 -7.24 5.44 -7.53
C ILE A 75 -6.12 5.17 -8.53
N PHE A 76 -6.18 5.78 -9.72
CA PHE A 76 -5.16 5.64 -10.76
C PHE A 76 -3.76 6.06 -10.28
N ALA A 77 -3.66 7.21 -9.60
CA ALA A 77 -2.39 7.67 -9.03
C ALA A 77 -1.86 6.72 -7.95
N SER A 78 -2.73 6.23 -7.06
CA SER A 78 -2.35 5.29 -5.99
C SER A 78 -1.85 3.96 -6.55
N MET A 79 -2.54 3.43 -7.56
CA MET A 79 -2.14 2.22 -8.29
C MET A 79 -0.73 2.36 -8.89
N ARG A 80 -0.46 3.47 -9.58
CA ARG A 80 0.88 3.75 -10.14
C ARG A 80 1.95 3.88 -9.05
N LYS A 81 1.66 4.62 -7.96
CA LYS A 81 2.62 4.84 -6.86
C LYS A 81 2.99 3.54 -6.13
N ARG A 82 2.06 2.59 -6.04
CA ARG A 82 2.23 1.32 -5.31
C ARG A 82 2.64 0.15 -6.22
N GLY A 83 3.13 0.41 -7.43
CA GLY A 83 3.70 -0.63 -8.31
C GLY A 83 2.69 -1.39 -9.17
N HIS A 84 1.44 -0.94 -9.26
CA HIS A 84 0.40 -1.54 -10.11
C HIS A 84 -0.08 -0.58 -11.20
N PRO A 85 0.76 -0.22 -12.18
CA PRO A 85 0.35 0.70 -13.23
C PRO A 85 -0.82 0.12 -14.06
N ILE A 86 -1.87 0.91 -14.19
CA ILE A 86 -2.98 0.65 -15.12
C ILE A 86 -2.68 1.40 -16.41
N LYS A 87 -2.95 0.77 -17.57
CA LYS A 87 -2.61 1.28 -18.91
C LYS A 87 -3.14 2.70 -19.14
N SER A 88 -4.37 2.96 -18.72
CA SER A 88 -5.01 4.26 -18.88
C SER A 88 -6.13 4.45 -17.86
N LYS A 89 -6.57 5.69 -17.72
CA LYS A 89 -7.77 6.06 -16.97
C LYS A 89 -9.01 5.31 -17.46
N GLY A 90 -9.16 5.12 -18.77
CA GLY A 90 -10.24 4.34 -19.37
C GLY A 90 -10.19 2.86 -19.00
N SER A 91 -8.99 2.27 -18.92
CA SER A 91 -8.82 0.88 -18.47
C SER A 91 -9.23 0.69 -17.00
N LEU A 92 -8.92 1.67 -16.13
CA LEU A 92 -9.40 1.66 -14.75
C LEU A 92 -10.92 1.82 -14.69
N ALA A 93 -11.49 2.76 -15.44
CA ALA A 93 -12.93 2.98 -15.47
C ALA A 93 -13.68 1.73 -15.96
N ASN A 94 -13.20 1.08 -17.03
CA ASN A 94 -13.78 -0.17 -17.51
C ASN A 94 -13.72 -1.26 -16.43
N MET A 95 -12.57 -1.44 -15.78
CA MET A 95 -12.42 -2.43 -14.70
C MET A 95 -13.40 -2.18 -13.55
N LEU A 96 -13.52 -0.94 -13.09
CA LEU A 96 -14.46 -0.54 -12.04
C LEU A 96 -15.92 -0.78 -12.46
N SER A 97 -16.28 -0.48 -13.70
CA SER A 97 -17.64 -0.70 -14.22
C SER A 97 -17.98 -2.18 -14.43
N THR A 98 -17.00 -3.03 -14.73
CA THR A 98 -17.23 -4.46 -15.01
C THR A 98 -17.24 -5.34 -13.76
N ASP A 99 -16.65 -4.87 -12.66
CA ASP A 99 -16.51 -5.63 -11.43
C ASP A 99 -17.65 -5.27 -10.47
N LYS A 100 -18.54 -6.23 -10.21
CA LYS A 100 -19.78 -6.05 -9.41
C LYS A 100 -19.51 -5.58 -7.98
N ARG A 101 -18.28 -5.69 -7.48
CA ARG A 101 -17.89 -5.22 -6.15
C ARG A 101 -17.85 -3.70 -6.05
N PHE A 102 -17.72 -3.00 -7.16
CA PHE A 102 -17.61 -1.55 -7.16
C PHE A 102 -18.86 -0.90 -7.72
N GLU A 103 -19.21 0.25 -7.14
CA GLU A 103 -20.28 1.08 -7.67
C GLU A 103 -19.86 2.55 -7.75
N LYS A 104 -20.51 3.27 -8.66
CA LYS A 104 -20.28 4.69 -8.87
C LYS A 104 -21.17 5.49 -7.92
N LYS A 105 -20.57 6.02 -6.86
CA LYS A 105 -21.26 6.84 -5.84
C LYS A 105 -21.43 8.31 -6.25
N GLY A 106 -20.76 8.76 -7.32
CA GLY A 106 -20.85 10.14 -7.80
C GLY A 106 -20.02 10.43 -9.05
N LYS A 107 -19.83 11.72 -9.39
CA LYS A 107 -19.05 12.12 -10.58
C LYS A 107 -17.58 11.73 -10.41
N GLY A 108 -17.22 10.58 -10.99
CA GLY A 108 -15.88 10.01 -10.95
C GLY A 108 -15.50 9.41 -9.59
N ILE A 109 -16.43 9.32 -8.64
CA ILE A 109 -16.23 8.71 -7.32
C ILE A 109 -16.73 7.27 -7.34
N TRP A 110 -15.88 6.36 -6.88
CA TRP A 110 -16.15 4.93 -6.81
C TRP A 110 -15.98 4.42 -5.39
N GLY A 111 -16.83 3.48 -4.99
CA GLY A 111 -16.78 2.79 -3.70
C GLY A 111 -17.11 1.31 -3.87
N PHE A 112 -17.22 0.58 -2.76
CA PHE A 112 -17.84 -0.75 -2.79
C PHE A 112 -19.34 -0.63 -2.99
N ALA A 113 -19.90 -1.58 -3.73
CA ALA A 113 -21.34 -1.82 -3.76
C ALA A 113 -21.78 -2.31 -2.37
N GLU A 114 -22.76 -1.63 -1.77
CA GLU A 114 -23.40 -2.05 -0.52
C GLU A 114 -24.27 -3.30 -0.70
#